data_AF-A0A813RKR1-F1
#
_entry.id   AF-A0A813RKR1-F1
#
_cell.length_a   1.000
_cell.length_b   1.000
_cell.length_c   1.000
_cell.angle_alpha   90.00
_cell.angle_beta   90.00
_cell.angle_gamma   90.00
#
_symmetry.space_group_name_H-M   'P 1'
#
loop_
_entity.id
_entity.type
_entity.pdbx_description
1 polymer ?
#
loop_
_entity_poly.entity_id
_entity_poly.type
_entity_poly.pdbx_seq_one_letter_code
_entity_poly.pdbx_strand_id
1 'polypeptide(L)'
;MSVQDLLQKDVKKIVGPNIRLVISILPSEYTAEKFIGQLNTMKDIDEFLSTNDNADGVIFLSPESNNGATKGQLGFYAKKFEHMLPINEYIQRSEHNIDLRERGIPINQARIKLFEQNNAQVSEKDIQKLLIQFVKDFEPQNSS
;
A
#
# COMPACT_ATOMS: atom_id res chain seq x y z
N MET A 1 -14.93 -9.15 9.63
CA MET A 1 -14.03 -8.06 10.07
C MET A 1 -14.26 -6.91 9.11
N SER A 2 -14.45 -5.68 9.59
CA SER A 2 -14.65 -4.53 8.71
C SER A 2 -13.33 -4.11 8.06
N VAL A 3 -13.39 -3.30 6.99
CA VAL A 3 -12.20 -2.71 6.36
C VAL A 3 -11.41 -1.88 7.38
N GLN A 4 -12.10 -1.16 8.28
CA GLN A 4 -11.43 -0.41 9.35
C GLN A 4 -10.67 -1.30 10.33
N ASP A 5 -11.30 -2.40 10.79
CA ASP A 5 -10.65 -3.35 11.69
C ASP A 5 -9.39 -3.97 11.04
N LEU A 6 -9.45 -4.25 9.74
CA LEU A 6 -8.31 -4.77 8.97
C LEU A 6 -7.19 -3.75 8.89
N LEU A 7 -7.53 -2.48 8.59
CA LEU A 7 -6.54 -1.42 8.44
C LEU A 7 -5.85 -1.06 9.76
N GLN A 8 -6.57 -1.15 10.89
CA GLN A 8 -6.07 -0.74 12.20
C GLN A 8 -5.27 -1.81 12.95
N LYS A 9 -5.26 -3.06 12.45
CA LYS A 9 -4.69 -4.19 13.19
C LYS A 9 -3.19 -4.06 13.47
N ASP A 10 -2.44 -3.68 12.44
CA ASP A 10 -1.00 -3.44 12.53
C ASP A 10 -0.64 -2.27 11.63
N VAL A 11 -0.29 -1.16 12.26
CA VAL A 11 -0.18 0.15 11.62
C VAL A 11 1.17 0.77 11.91
N LYS A 12 1.81 1.24 10.84
CA LYS A 12 3.03 2.03 10.91
C LYS A 12 2.87 3.33 10.16
N LYS A 13 2.99 4.44 10.88
CA LYS A 13 2.98 5.79 10.30
C LYS A 13 4.38 6.15 9.80
N ILE A 14 4.45 6.72 8.59
CA ILE A 14 5.68 7.22 7.99
C ILE A 14 5.44 8.67 7.59
N VAL A 15 6.21 9.58 8.17
CA VAL A 15 6.09 11.02 7.95
C VAL A 15 7.35 11.50 7.24
N GLY A 16 7.16 12.04 6.04
CA GLY A 16 8.18 12.73 5.27
C GLY A 16 7.93 14.24 5.24
N PRO A 17 8.81 15.02 4.60
CA PRO A 17 8.65 16.47 4.49
C PRO A 17 7.39 16.84 3.69
N ASN A 18 7.07 16.09 2.64
CA ASN A 18 6.03 16.42 1.67
C ASN A 18 4.88 15.40 1.60
N ILE A 19 4.99 14.25 2.27
CA ILE A 19 3.96 13.20 2.26
C ILE A 19 3.92 12.45 3.59
N ARG A 20 2.70 12.09 4.02
CA ARG A 20 2.44 11.23 5.16
C ARG A 20 1.76 9.96 4.68
N LEU A 21 2.41 8.82 4.86
CA LEU A 21 1.83 7.52 4.51
C LEU A 21 1.60 6.68 5.75
N VAL A 22 0.62 5.79 5.65
CA VAL A 22 0.38 4.75 6.63
C VAL A 22 0.62 3.40 5.97
N ILE A 23 1.44 2.54 6.59
CA ILE A 23 1.52 1.13 6.23
C ILE A 23 0.57 0.37 7.13
N SER A 24 -0.30 -0.44 6.54
CA SER A 24 -1.16 -1.38 7.24
C SER A 24 -0.78 -2.80 6.84
N ILE A 25 -0.54 -3.67 7.82
CA ILE A 25 -0.29 -5.09 7.57
C ILE A 25 -1.59 -5.85 7.78
N LEU A 26 -2.10 -6.42 6.70
CA LEU A 26 -3.34 -7.18 6.72
C LEU A 26 -3.13 -8.52 7.44
N PRO A 27 -4.15 -9.04 8.13
CA PRO A 27 -4.11 -10.40 8.66
C PRO A 27 -3.75 -11.43 7.58
N SER A 28 -3.07 -12.51 7.95
CA SER A 28 -2.63 -13.56 7.01
C SER A 28 -3.78 -14.27 6.28
N GLU A 29 -5.00 -14.19 6.80
CA GLU A 29 -6.20 -14.73 6.15
C GLU A 29 -6.79 -13.81 5.06
N TYR A 30 -6.31 -12.57 4.94
CA TYR A 30 -6.73 -11.60 3.93
C TYR A 30 -5.64 -11.32 2.91
N THR A 31 -6.01 -11.40 1.64
CA THR A 31 -5.20 -10.84 0.55
C THR A 31 -5.58 -9.37 0.35
N ALA A 32 -4.66 -8.57 -0.19
CA ALA A 32 -4.96 -7.22 -0.62
C ALA A 32 -6.13 -7.19 -1.63
N GLU A 33 -6.22 -8.17 -2.53
CA GLU A 33 -7.36 -8.36 -3.44
C GLU A 33 -8.71 -8.58 -2.71
N LYS A 34 -8.74 -9.45 -1.70
CA LYS A 34 -9.95 -9.67 -0.87
C LYS A 34 -10.31 -8.43 -0.05
N PHE A 35 -9.30 -7.71 0.45
CA PHE A 35 -9.49 -6.47 1.18
C PHE A 35 -10.16 -5.41 0.30
N ILE A 36 -9.62 -5.18 -0.90
CA ILE A 36 -10.16 -4.16 -1.78
C ILE A 36 -11.58 -4.52 -2.22
N GLY A 37 -11.88 -5.79 -2.50
CA GLY A 37 -13.19 -6.26 -2.95
C GLY A 37 -14.36 -6.09 -1.96
N GLN A 38 -14.12 -5.60 -0.74
CA GLN A 38 -15.18 -5.33 0.23
C GLN A 38 -16.07 -4.14 -0.16
N LEU A 39 -17.29 -4.12 0.36
CA LEU A 39 -18.19 -2.98 0.22
C LEU A 39 -17.63 -1.80 1.02
N ASN A 40 -17.79 -0.58 0.51
CA ASN A 40 -17.38 0.67 1.15
C ASN A 40 -15.87 0.87 1.39
N THR A 41 -15.00 0.02 0.83
CA THR A 41 -13.53 0.11 1.01
C THR A 41 -12.98 1.53 0.86
N MET A 42 -13.41 2.28 -0.15
CA MET A 42 -12.93 3.65 -0.37
C MET A 42 -13.28 4.61 0.76
N LYS A 43 -14.53 4.55 1.23
CA LYS A 43 -15.01 5.37 2.35
C LYS A 43 -14.24 5.03 3.62
N ASP A 44 -14.07 3.74 3.88
CA ASP A 44 -13.40 3.25 5.09
C ASP A 44 -11.89 3.60 5.08
N ILE A 45 -11.25 3.58 3.90
CA ILE A 45 -9.87 4.08 3.72
C ILE A 45 -9.80 5.58 4.02
N ASP A 46 -10.72 6.40 3.48
CA ASP A 46 -10.70 7.85 3.71
C ASP A 46 -10.92 8.21 5.19
N GLU A 47 -11.83 7.50 5.87
CA GLU A 47 -12.04 7.64 7.32
C GLU A 47 -10.79 7.21 8.10
N PHE A 48 -10.19 6.06 7.76
CA PHE A 48 -8.96 5.56 8.36
C PHE A 48 -7.80 6.57 8.22
N LEU A 49 -7.62 7.17 7.05
CA LEU A 49 -6.57 8.17 6.84
C LEU A 49 -6.83 9.45 7.63
N SER A 50 -8.09 9.81 7.85
CA SER A 50 -8.45 11.00 8.63
C SER A 50 -8.15 10.82 10.12
N THR A 51 -8.30 9.61 10.65
CA THR A 51 -7.93 9.28 12.04
C THR A 51 -6.42 9.04 12.23
N ASN A 52 -5.67 8.86 11.15
CA ASN A 52 -4.22 8.68 11.16
C ASN A 52 -3.48 9.96 10.74
N ASP A 53 -3.63 11.01 11.54
CA ASP A 53 -2.95 12.31 11.35
C ASP A 53 -3.19 12.95 9.98
N ASN A 54 -4.38 12.74 9.43
CA ASN A 54 -4.75 13.16 8.08
C ASN A 54 -3.74 12.69 7.01
N ALA A 55 -3.26 11.45 7.11
CA ALA A 55 -2.33 10.88 6.16
C ALA A 55 -2.81 11.02 4.70
N ASP A 56 -1.85 11.16 3.81
CA ASP A 56 -2.03 11.39 2.38
C ASP A 56 -2.35 10.11 1.61
N GLY A 57 -2.02 8.94 2.19
CA GLY A 57 -2.27 7.64 1.58
C GLY A 57 -1.99 6.49 2.52
N VAL A 58 -2.47 5.31 2.11
CA VAL A 58 -2.25 4.04 2.80
C VAL A 58 -1.62 3.04 1.84
N ILE A 59 -0.67 2.27 2.35
CA ILE A 59 -0.13 1.08 1.71
C ILE A 59 -0.55 -0.09 2.57
N PHE A 60 -1.20 -1.08 1.97
CA PHE A 60 -1.60 -2.31 2.65
C PHE A 60 -0.78 -3.49 2.12
N LEU A 61 -0.18 -4.23 3.05
CA LEU A 61 0.64 -5.39 2.77
C LEU A 61 -0.10 -6.63 3.26
N SER A 62 -0.36 -7.59 2.37
CA SER A 62 -0.86 -8.91 2.78
C SER A 62 0.22 -9.96 2.66
N PRO A 63 0.61 -10.63 3.74
CA PRO A 63 1.47 -11.81 3.66
C PRO A 63 0.63 -13.02 3.18
N GLU A 64 0.81 -13.51 1.95
CA GLU A 64 0.20 -14.82 1.61
C GLU A 64 1.11 -15.96 2.07
N SER A 65 0.57 -16.85 2.88
CA SER A 65 1.18 -18.16 3.13
C SER A 65 0.50 -19.18 2.22
N ASN A 66 1.17 -19.57 1.15
CA ASN A 66 0.75 -20.72 0.33
C ASN A 66 1.89 -21.75 0.32
N ASN A 67 1.72 -22.86 1.04
CA ASN A 67 2.50 -24.10 0.94
C ASN A 67 4.02 -23.92 0.71
N GLY A 68 4.67 -23.04 1.49
CA GLY A 68 6.13 -22.90 1.52
C GLY A 68 6.75 -21.81 0.63
N ALA A 69 5.96 -21.04 -0.13
CA ALA A 69 6.43 -19.84 -0.82
C ALA A 69 5.54 -18.65 -0.44
N THR A 70 6.08 -17.70 0.33
CA THR A 70 5.36 -16.48 0.71
C THR A 70 5.30 -15.53 -0.49
N LYS A 71 4.15 -15.42 -1.15
CA LYS A 71 3.93 -14.41 -2.19
C LYS A 71 3.10 -13.29 -1.58
N GLY A 72 3.72 -12.18 -1.19
CA GLY A 72 2.98 -11.04 -0.67
C GLY A 72 2.09 -10.38 -1.74
N GLN A 73 1.07 -9.66 -1.31
CA GLN A 73 0.47 -8.63 -2.16
C GLN A 73 0.70 -7.26 -1.51
N LEU A 74 0.93 -6.27 -2.36
CA LEU A 74 1.02 -4.88 -1.98
C LEU A 74 -0.09 -4.13 -2.69
N GLY A 75 -0.88 -3.35 -1.97
CA GLY A 75 -1.73 -2.35 -2.60
C GLY A 75 -1.54 -0.99 -1.96
N PHE A 76 -1.89 0.06 -2.70
CA PHE A 76 -1.83 1.41 -2.18
C PHE A 76 -2.98 2.27 -2.67
N TYR A 77 -3.29 3.28 -1.87
CA TYR A 77 -4.20 4.37 -2.16
C TYR A 77 -3.56 5.69 -1.75
N ALA A 78 -3.75 6.74 -2.54
CA ALA A 78 -3.47 8.11 -2.14
C ALA A 78 -4.65 9.03 -2.43
N LYS A 79 -4.90 9.97 -1.51
CA LYS A 79 -5.99 10.95 -1.61
C LYS A 79 -5.86 11.84 -2.84
N LYS A 80 -4.62 12.22 -3.16
CA LYS A 80 -4.30 13.11 -4.27
C LYS A 80 -3.65 12.37 -5.41
N PHE A 81 -4.07 12.70 -6.64
CA PHE A 81 -3.49 12.13 -7.86
C PHE A 81 -1.99 12.46 -8.01
N GLU A 82 -1.57 13.66 -7.58
CA GLU A 82 -0.15 14.07 -7.61
C GLU A 82 0.76 13.19 -6.74
N HIS A 83 0.21 12.49 -5.74
CA HIS A 83 0.95 11.51 -4.93
C HIS A 83 0.88 10.10 -5.52
N MET A 84 -0.20 9.76 -6.24
CA MET A 84 -0.39 8.43 -6.83
C MET A 84 0.71 8.07 -7.83
N LEU A 85 1.03 8.99 -8.75
CA LEU A 85 2.00 8.72 -9.82
C LEU A 85 3.40 8.45 -9.26
N PRO A 86 3.99 9.28 -8.39
CA PRO A 86 5.32 9.00 -7.85
C PRO A 86 5.35 7.74 -6.96
N ILE A 87 4.29 7.45 -6.19
CA ILE A 87 4.20 6.18 -5.43
C ILE A 87 4.23 5.01 -6.41
N ASN A 88 3.43 5.06 -7.47
CA ASN A 88 3.37 4.00 -8.49
C ASN A 88 4.73 3.80 -9.16
N GLU A 89 5.36 4.90 -9.61
CA GLU A 89 6.66 4.86 -10.26
C GLU A 89 7.74 4.31 -9.34
N TYR A 90 7.75 4.71 -8.08
CA TYR A 90 8.73 4.22 -7.12
C TYR A 90 8.57 2.71 -6.86
N ILE A 91 7.33 2.25 -6.71
CA ILE A 91 7.01 0.83 -6.55
C ILE A 91 7.41 0.04 -7.81
N GLN A 92 7.11 0.54 -9.01
CA GLN A 92 7.47 -0.13 -10.26
C GLN A 92 8.98 -0.13 -10.52
N ARG A 93 9.71 0.92 -10.10
CA ARG A 93 11.18 0.98 -10.18
C ARG A 93 11.88 0.12 -9.12
N SER A 94 11.15 -0.44 -8.15
CA SER A 94 11.71 -1.31 -7.10
C SER A 94 12.16 -2.70 -7.59
N GLU A 95 12.47 -2.82 -8.89
CA GLU A 95 13.04 -3.99 -9.57
C GLU A 95 14.29 -4.54 -8.87
N HIS A 96 14.94 -3.74 -8.01
CA HIS A 96 16.18 -4.16 -7.40
C HIS A 96 16.10 -5.21 -6.32
N ASN A 97 14.92 -5.65 -5.84
CA ASN A 97 14.81 -6.88 -5.04
C ASN A 97 13.37 -7.41 -4.87
N ILE A 98 12.32 -6.58 -4.94
CA ILE A 98 10.96 -6.97 -4.50
C ILE A 98 10.20 -7.77 -5.58
N ASP A 99 10.50 -7.55 -6.87
CA ASP A 99 9.84 -8.19 -8.02
C ASP A 99 8.31 -8.07 -7.91
N LEU A 100 7.82 -6.83 -8.09
CA LEU A 100 6.40 -6.49 -8.03
C LEU A 100 5.78 -6.46 -9.41
N ARG A 101 4.72 -7.24 -9.61
CA ARG A 101 3.93 -7.23 -10.84
C ARG A 101 2.57 -6.58 -10.58
N GLU A 102 2.28 -5.51 -11.31
CA GLU A 102 0.96 -4.85 -11.23
C GLU A 102 -0.15 -5.84 -11.61
N ARG A 103 -1.19 -5.88 -10.78
CA ARG A 103 -2.45 -6.54 -11.07
C ARG A 103 -3.51 -5.52 -11.46
N GLY A 104 -4.39 -5.92 -12.35
CA GLY A 104 -5.62 -5.17 -12.62
C GLY A 104 -6.50 -5.11 -11.36
N ILE A 105 -7.15 -3.97 -11.17
CA ILE A 105 -8.13 -3.73 -10.11
C ILE A 105 -9.55 -3.61 -10.67
N PRO A 106 -10.59 -3.89 -9.87
CA PRO A 106 -11.98 -3.59 -10.23
C PRO A 106 -12.19 -2.11 -10.59
N ILE A 107 -12.99 -1.83 -11.61
CA ILE A 107 -13.20 -0.46 -12.18
C ILE A 107 -13.69 0.56 -11.13
N ASN A 108 -14.46 0.11 -10.14
CA ASN A 108 -14.98 0.96 -9.06
C ASN A 108 -13.92 1.38 -8.03
N GLN A 109 -12.67 0.97 -8.21
CA GLN A 109 -11.55 1.23 -7.28
C GLN A 109 -10.36 1.91 -7.98
N ALA A 110 -10.61 2.69 -9.03
CA ALA A 110 -9.59 3.29 -9.90
C ALA A 110 -8.45 4.08 -9.19
N ARG A 111 -8.62 4.44 -7.91
CA ARG A 111 -7.61 5.11 -7.08
C ARG A 111 -6.74 4.15 -6.25
N ILE A 112 -6.95 2.86 -6.39
CA ILE A 112 -6.14 1.83 -5.77
C ILE A 112 -5.23 1.23 -6.84
N LYS A 113 -4.02 0.87 -6.46
CA LYS A 113 -3.16 0.01 -7.25
C LYS A 113 -2.84 -1.24 -6.45
N LEU A 114 -2.69 -2.37 -7.16
CA LEU A 114 -2.43 -3.67 -6.57
C LEU A 114 -1.25 -4.33 -7.28
N PHE A 115 -0.38 -4.98 -6.54
CA PHE A 115 0.82 -5.65 -7.01
C PHE A 115 0.97 -7.01 -6.33
N GLU A 116 1.44 -7.99 -7.09
CA GLU A 116 1.93 -9.26 -6.55
C GLU A 116 3.43 -9.20 -6.37
N GLN A 117 3.89 -9.68 -5.22
CA GLN A 117 5.29 -9.93 -4.96
C GLN A 117 5.66 -11.33 -5.43
N ASN A 118 6.52 -11.40 -6.44
CA ASN A 118 7.01 -12.67 -6.97
C ASN A 118 8.24 -13.17 -6.21
N ASN A 119 9.07 -12.27 -5.65
CA ASN A 119 10.26 -12.66 -4.91
C ASN A 119 9.94 -12.95 -3.44
N ALA A 120 9.70 -14.22 -3.11
CA ALA A 120 9.40 -14.68 -1.75
C ALA A 120 10.53 -14.50 -0.71
N GLN A 121 11.76 -14.17 -1.14
CA GLN A 121 12.87 -13.89 -0.22
C GLN A 121 12.82 -12.48 0.37
N VAL A 122 12.04 -11.58 -0.23
CA VAL A 122 11.86 -10.23 0.30
C VAL A 122 10.85 -10.26 1.43
N SER A 123 11.27 -9.79 2.60
CA SER A 123 10.39 -9.72 3.75
C SER A 123 9.53 -8.46 3.72
N GLU A 124 8.42 -8.48 4.45
CA GLU A 124 7.63 -7.29 4.76
C GLU A 124 8.50 -6.14 5.30
N LYS A 125 9.49 -6.46 6.14
CA LYS A 125 10.43 -5.46 6.69
C LYS A 125 11.24 -4.76 5.61
N ASP A 126 11.59 -5.46 4.52
CA ASP A 126 12.34 -4.88 3.41
C ASP A 126 11.46 -3.99 2.54
N ILE A 127 10.20 -4.39 2.33
CA ILE A 127 9.17 -3.53 1.72
C ILE A 127 8.99 -2.25 2.56
N GLN A 128 8.84 -2.39 3.88
CA GLN A 128 8.72 -1.23 4.77
C GLN A 128 9.93 -0.29 4.67
N LYS A 129 11.17 -0.81 4.63
CA LYS A 129 12.37 0.03 4.48
C LYS A 129 12.35 0.81 3.17
N LEU A 130 11.97 0.15 2.07
CA LEU A 130 11.85 0.78 0.75
C LEU A 130 10.83 1.92 0.78
N LEU A 131 9.66 1.69 1.39
CA LEU A 131 8.61 2.71 1.53
C LEU A 131 9.00 3.87 2.46
N ILE A 132 9.76 3.58 3.53
CA ILE A 132 10.32 4.64 4.38
C ILE A 132 11.29 5.52 3.58
N GLN A 133 12.11 4.91 2.73
CA GLN A 133 13.05 5.67 1.88
C GLN A 133 12.29 6.54 0.88
N PHE A 134 11.28 6.00 0.22
CA PHE A 134 10.38 6.77 -0.65
C PHE A 134 9.84 8.03 0.02
N VAL A 135 9.24 7.87 1.21
CA VAL A 135 8.60 9.00 1.92
C VAL A 135 9.61 10.08 2.30
N LYS A 136 10.86 9.70 2.62
CA LYS A 136 11.93 10.64 2.92
C LYS A 136 12.40 11.41 1.69
N ASP A 137 12.47 10.75 0.55
CA ASP A 137 12.95 11.31 -0.72
C ASP A 137 11.82 11.91 -1.57
N PHE A 138 10.58 11.87 -1.07
CA PHE A 138 9.41 12.30 -1.84
C PHE A 138 9.42 13.82 -2.04
N GLU A 139 9.61 14.21 -3.29
CA GLU A 139 9.43 15.56 -3.78
C GLU A 139 8.18 15.58 -4.67
N PRO A 140 7.17 16.40 -4.35
CA PRO A 140 5.98 16.52 -5.18
C PRO A 140 6.39 17.07 -6.54
N GLN A 141 5.87 16.48 -7.62
CA GLN A 141 6.05 17.07 -8.94
C GLN A 141 5.22 18.35 -8.99
N ASN A 142 5.89 19.49 -8.77
CA ASN A 142 5.27 20.80 -8.97
C ASN A 142 4.79 20.88 -10.43
N SER A 143 3.48 20.90 -10.60
CA SER A 143 2.87 21.26 -11.89
C SER A 143 3.29 22.71 -12.17
N SER A 144 4.30 22.88 -13.02
CA SER A 144 4.66 24.17 -13.58
C SER A 144 3.63 24.58 -14.63
#